data_AF-T0SIQ6-F1
#
_entry.id   AF-T0SIQ6-F1
#
_cell.length_a   1.000
_cell.length_b   1.000
_cell.length_c   1.000
_cell.angle_alpha   90.00
_cell.angle_beta   90.00
_cell.angle_gamma   90.00
#
_symmetry.space_group_name_H-M   'P 1'
#
loop_
_entity.id
_entity.type
_entity.pdbx_description
1 polymer ?
#
loop_
_entity_poly.entity_id
_entity_poly.type
_entity_poly.pdbx_seq_one_letter_code
_entity_poly.pdbx_strand_id
1 'polypeptide(L)'
;MERYNNSAQNFWKGHFERYHNFYQELHKSDWYANTFISRPYIDLEDKSSAAESFEAVRSLWEAKDILIVEGTSSRSGVGNTLFQNAKSISRIICPSHNAYQKYNDILESIKTFGMEKLILLMLGPTAKVLGFQLSREGYQAIDIGHIDSEYEWYQMGASYKVKLQHKHTAEHNYDTDIIFLQDNDYENSIIGRIE
;
A
#
# COMPACT_ATOMS: atom_id res chain seq x y z
N MET A 1 -13.82 -18.96 -3.05
CA MET A 1 -12.80 -18.23 -3.86
C MET A 1 -13.38 -17.72 -5.18
N GLU A 2 -14.64 -18.02 -5.51
CA GLU A 2 -15.33 -17.67 -6.76
C GLU A 2 -15.42 -16.17 -7.06
N ARG A 3 -15.24 -15.31 -6.06
CA ARG A 3 -15.18 -13.85 -6.23
C ARG A 3 -13.97 -13.37 -7.03
N TYR A 4 -12.95 -14.22 -7.21
CA TYR A 4 -11.70 -13.86 -7.86
C TYR A 4 -11.56 -14.54 -9.22
N ASN A 5 -10.77 -13.95 -10.12
CA ASN A 5 -10.48 -14.55 -11.41
C ASN A 5 -9.71 -15.87 -11.30
N ASN A 6 -9.74 -16.67 -12.38
CA ASN A 6 -9.12 -18.00 -12.41
C ASN A 6 -7.62 -18.00 -12.05
N SER A 7 -6.88 -16.96 -12.43
CA SER A 7 -5.45 -16.85 -12.12
C SER A 7 -5.22 -16.69 -10.62
N ALA A 8 -5.95 -15.78 -9.98
CA ALA A 8 -5.90 -15.57 -8.54
C ALA A 8 -6.37 -16.80 -7.76
N GLN A 9 -7.43 -17.47 -8.22
CA GLN A 9 -7.90 -18.71 -7.59
C GLN A 9 -6.83 -19.81 -7.60
N ASN A 10 -6.20 -20.04 -8.76
CA ASN A 10 -5.14 -21.04 -8.90
C ASN A 10 -3.91 -20.70 -8.03
N PHE A 11 -3.50 -19.43 -8.01
CA PHE A 11 -2.37 -18.97 -7.19
C PHE A 11 -2.62 -19.24 -5.70
N TRP A 12 -3.74 -18.76 -5.16
CA TRP A 12 -4.04 -18.87 -3.73
C TRP A 12 -4.29 -20.30 -3.28
N LYS A 13 -4.91 -21.14 -4.12
CA LYS A 13 -5.04 -22.58 -3.83
C LYS A 13 -3.67 -23.22 -3.65
N GLY A 14 -2.76 -23.02 -4.61
CA GLY A 14 -1.40 -23.55 -4.51
C GLY A 14 -0.60 -22.97 -3.33
N HIS A 15 -0.79 -21.68 -3.03
CA HIS A 15 -0.16 -21.02 -1.88
C HIS A 15 -0.63 -21.63 -0.54
N PHE A 16 -1.93 -21.79 -0.34
CA PHE A 16 -2.47 -22.37 0.89
C PHE A 16 -2.14 -23.86 1.03
N GLU A 17 -2.07 -24.61 -0.06
CA GLU A 17 -1.58 -26.00 -0.05
C GLU A 17 -0.11 -26.06 0.38
N ARG A 18 0.74 -25.20 -0.20
CA ARG A 18 2.17 -25.14 0.12
C ARG A 18 2.44 -24.72 1.57
N TYR A 19 1.67 -23.77 2.10
CA TYR A 19 1.88 -23.20 3.43
C TYR A 19 0.83 -23.67 4.46
N HIS A 20 0.18 -24.81 4.21
CA HIS A 20 -0.92 -25.32 5.02
C HIS A 20 -0.59 -25.36 6.53
N ASN A 21 0.52 -26.02 6.88
CA ASN A 21 0.94 -26.18 8.28
C ASN A 21 1.23 -24.82 8.95
N PHE A 22 1.79 -23.87 8.19
CA PHE A 22 2.09 -22.52 8.68
C PHE A 22 0.82 -21.75 9.05
N TYR A 23 -0.21 -21.81 8.19
CA TYR A 23 -1.50 -21.18 8.50
C TYR A 23 -2.21 -21.87 9.67
N GLN A 24 -2.15 -23.20 9.78
CA GLN A 24 -2.73 -23.92 10.91
C GLN A 24 -2.08 -23.53 12.25
N GLU A 25 -0.76 -23.32 12.26
CA GLU A 25 -0.04 -22.92 13.47
C GLU A 25 -0.34 -21.47 13.90
N LEU A 26 -0.50 -20.56 12.93
CA LEU A 26 -0.65 -19.13 13.19
C LEU A 26 -2.08 -18.64 13.33
N HIS A 27 -3.07 -19.43 12.89
CA HIS A 27 -4.49 -19.09 13.03
C HIS A 27 -4.93 -19.22 14.51
N LYS A 28 -4.58 -18.22 15.32
CA LYS A 28 -4.85 -18.18 16.77
C LYS A 28 -5.93 -17.17 17.17
N SER A 29 -6.46 -16.41 16.22
CA SER A 29 -7.56 -15.48 16.42
C SER A 29 -8.86 -16.07 15.88
N ASP A 30 -9.99 -15.73 16.50
CA ASP A 30 -11.32 -16.13 16.03
C ASP A 30 -11.67 -15.52 14.66
N TRP A 31 -11.02 -14.40 14.32
CA TRP A 31 -11.20 -13.72 13.04
C TRP A 31 -9.94 -12.93 12.65
N TYR A 32 -9.81 -12.70 11.34
CA TYR A 32 -8.84 -11.82 10.73
C TYR A 32 -9.55 -10.91 9.72
N ALA A 33 -9.07 -9.67 9.61
CA ALA A 33 -9.51 -8.77 8.54
C ALA A 33 -8.95 -9.22 7.18
N ASN A 34 -9.46 -8.61 6.11
CA ASN A 34 -9.07 -8.95 4.75
C ASN A 34 -7.81 -8.18 4.31
N THR A 35 -6.72 -8.88 3.98
CA THR A 35 -5.51 -8.27 3.38
C THR A 35 -5.82 -7.50 2.08
N PHE A 36 -6.90 -7.87 1.37
CA PHE A 36 -7.31 -7.25 0.11
C PHE A 36 -8.02 -5.90 0.26
N ILE A 37 -8.02 -5.27 1.44
CA ILE A 37 -8.30 -3.83 1.52
C ILE A 37 -7.37 -3.01 0.61
N SER A 38 -6.14 -3.51 0.39
CA SER A 38 -5.15 -2.93 -0.53
C SER A 38 -5.30 -3.43 -1.97
N ARG A 39 -6.21 -4.38 -2.24
CA ARG A 39 -6.37 -5.11 -3.51
C ARG A 39 -7.84 -5.19 -3.97
N PRO A 40 -8.59 -4.07 -4.05
CA PRO A 40 -10.05 -4.13 -4.21
C PRO A 40 -10.53 -4.22 -5.67
N TYR A 41 -9.67 -4.47 -6.67
CA TYR A 41 -10.07 -4.36 -8.08
C TYR A 41 -9.63 -5.50 -9.00
N ILE A 42 -8.34 -5.61 -9.33
CA ILE A 42 -7.92 -6.27 -10.57
C ILE A 42 -8.21 -7.77 -10.58
N ASP A 43 -8.06 -8.41 -9.41
CA ASP A 43 -8.22 -9.84 -9.24
C ASP A 43 -9.68 -10.25 -8.98
N LEU A 44 -10.62 -9.30 -8.84
CA LEU A 44 -12.05 -9.59 -8.76
C LEU A 44 -12.61 -10.05 -10.11
N GLU A 45 -13.46 -11.07 -10.07
CA GLU A 45 -14.23 -11.52 -11.25
C GLU A 45 -15.31 -10.49 -11.61
N ASP A 46 -16.16 -10.15 -10.64
CA ASP A 46 -17.08 -9.01 -10.73
C ASP A 46 -16.46 -7.76 -10.06
N LYS A 47 -16.28 -6.71 -10.86
CA LYS A 47 -15.66 -5.45 -10.44
C LYS A 47 -16.67 -4.38 -10.01
N SER A 48 -17.97 -4.70 -9.99
CA SER A 48 -19.05 -3.77 -9.66
C SER A 48 -18.91 -3.12 -8.28
N SER A 49 -18.32 -3.82 -7.31
CA SER A 49 -18.09 -3.33 -5.94
C SER A 49 -16.83 -2.48 -5.78
N ALA A 50 -15.99 -2.34 -6.82
CA ALA A 50 -14.70 -1.67 -6.69
C ALA A 50 -14.85 -0.17 -6.36
N ALA A 51 -15.83 0.49 -6.96
CA ALA A 51 -16.10 1.91 -6.70
C ALA A 51 -16.42 2.16 -5.21
N GLU A 52 -17.34 1.38 -4.65
CA GLU A 52 -17.70 1.44 -3.23
C GLU A 52 -16.50 1.10 -2.33
N SER A 53 -15.69 0.11 -2.73
CA SER A 53 -14.50 -0.29 -1.98
C SER A 53 -13.46 0.85 -1.91
N PHE A 54 -13.20 1.54 -3.02
CA PHE A 54 -12.30 2.69 -3.03
C PHE A 54 -12.87 3.88 -2.26
N GLU A 55 -14.16 4.18 -2.36
CA GLU A 55 -14.79 5.23 -1.55
C GLU A 55 -14.68 4.93 -0.04
N ALA A 56 -14.96 3.69 0.37
CA ALA A 56 -14.81 3.26 1.76
C ALA A 56 -13.37 3.40 2.24
N VAL A 57 -12.38 3.01 1.43
CA VAL A 57 -10.96 3.15 1.75
C VAL A 57 -10.54 4.63 1.80
N ARG A 58 -10.97 5.45 0.84
CA ARG A 58 -10.68 6.89 0.79
C ARG A 58 -11.27 7.65 1.98
N SER A 59 -12.40 7.19 2.52
CA SER A 59 -13.00 7.80 3.71
C SER A 59 -12.09 7.74 4.95
N LEU A 60 -11.12 6.82 4.98
CA LEU A 60 -10.18 6.66 6.11
C LEU A 60 -9.28 7.89 6.29
N TRP A 61 -8.99 8.63 5.23
CA TRP A 61 -8.14 9.82 5.24
C TRP A 61 -8.85 11.12 4.88
N GLU A 62 -10.18 11.11 4.77
CA GLU A 62 -11.00 12.29 4.54
C GLU A 62 -10.67 13.40 5.56
N ALA A 63 -10.29 14.57 5.07
CA ALA A 63 -9.95 15.76 5.85
C ALA A 63 -8.85 15.54 6.93
N LYS A 64 -8.02 14.50 6.79
CA LYS A 64 -6.90 14.23 7.72
C LYS A 64 -5.58 14.74 7.18
N ASP A 65 -4.71 15.17 8.08
CA ASP A 65 -3.28 15.35 7.79
C ASP A 65 -2.64 13.95 7.74
N ILE A 66 -2.07 13.56 6.59
CA ILE A 66 -1.51 12.22 6.39
C ILE A 66 0.03 12.25 6.27
N LEU A 67 0.65 11.20 6.83
CA LEU A 67 2.06 10.87 6.62
C LEU A 67 2.17 9.57 5.84
N ILE A 68 2.57 9.66 4.58
CA ILE A 68 2.86 8.51 3.74
C ILE A 68 4.29 8.05 3.96
N VAL A 69 4.48 6.76 4.22
CA VAL A 69 5.79 6.12 4.35
C VAL A 69 5.89 5.02 3.30
N GLU A 70 6.69 5.28 2.27
CA GLU A 70 6.71 4.45 1.06
C GLU A 70 8.10 4.36 0.42
N GLY A 71 8.27 3.41 -0.49
CA GLY A 71 9.51 3.26 -1.25
C GLY A 71 9.69 4.35 -2.31
N THR A 72 10.94 4.62 -2.71
CA THR A 72 11.28 5.61 -3.75
C THR A 72 10.48 5.47 -5.05
N SER A 73 10.18 4.24 -5.46
CA SER A 73 9.41 3.94 -6.68
C SER A 73 7.90 3.90 -6.46
N SER A 74 7.40 3.83 -5.21
CA SER A 74 5.98 3.67 -4.90
C SER A 74 5.14 4.83 -5.44
N ARG A 75 5.52 6.08 -5.12
CA ARG A 75 4.86 7.31 -5.61
C ARG A 75 3.33 7.26 -5.52
N SER A 76 2.82 6.78 -4.39
CA SER A 76 1.39 6.53 -4.21
C SER A 76 0.60 7.83 -4.31
N GLY A 77 -0.45 7.85 -5.12
CA GLY A 77 -1.30 9.00 -5.39
C GLY A 77 -0.70 10.02 -6.37
N VAL A 78 0.54 9.86 -6.82
CA VAL A 78 1.16 10.80 -7.77
C VAL A 78 0.51 10.61 -9.14
N GLY A 79 -0.01 11.68 -9.74
CA GLY A 79 -0.70 11.61 -11.04
C GLY A 79 -2.14 11.08 -10.98
N ASN A 80 -2.71 10.84 -9.79
CA ASN A 80 -4.11 10.41 -9.63
C ASN A 80 -4.78 11.08 -8.41
N THR A 81 -6.04 10.72 -8.13
CA THR A 81 -6.89 11.38 -7.10
C THR A 81 -7.07 10.59 -5.80
N LEU A 82 -6.29 9.51 -5.57
CA LEU A 82 -6.46 8.59 -4.44
C LEU A 82 -6.51 9.33 -3.08
N PHE A 83 -5.60 10.29 -2.90
CA PHE A 83 -5.47 11.06 -1.66
C PHE A 83 -5.99 12.51 -1.77
N GLN A 84 -6.75 12.85 -2.82
CA GLN A 84 -7.23 14.22 -3.05
C GLN A 84 -8.11 14.75 -1.92
N ASN A 85 -8.77 13.86 -1.18
CA ASN A 85 -9.64 14.19 -0.06
C ASN A 85 -8.92 14.27 1.30
N ALA A 86 -7.60 14.07 1.33
CA ALA A 86 -6.79 14.37 2.51
C ALA A 86 -6.65 15.89 2.70
N LYS A 87 -6.50 16.33 3.96
CA LYS A 87 -6.29 17.75 4.28
C LYS A 87 -4.87 18.22 3.91
N SER A 88 -3.87 17.38 4.17
CA SER A 88 -2.48 17.62 3.77
C SER A 88 -1.73 16.31 3.62
N ILE A 89 -0.69 16.30 2.80
CA ILE A 89 0.15 15.12 2.52
C ILE A 89 1.60 15.46 2.84
N SER A 90 2.23 14.61 3.64
CA SER A 90 3.68 14.61 3.86
C SER A 90 4.23 13.20 3.64
N ARG A 91 5.49 13.09 3.20
CA ARG A 91 6.12 11.82 2.82
C ARG A 91 7.48 11.60 3.47
N ILE A 92 7.69 10.38 3.96
CA ILE A 92 9.02 9.82 4.23
C ILE A 92 9.29 8.80 3.12
N ILE A 93 10.34 9.06 2.34
CA ILE A 93 10.76 8.18 1.26
C ILE A 93 11.83 7.21 1.79
N CYS A 94 11.56 5.93 1.64
CA CYS A 94 12.42 4.82 2.08
C CYS A 94 12.99 4.05 0.88
N PRO A 95 13.93 3.12 1.10
CA PRO A 95 14.39 2.24 0.04
C PRO A 95 13.23 1.45 -0.58
N SER A 96 13.19 1.33 -1.92
CA SER A 96 12.17 0.52 -2.60
C SER A 96 12.30 -0.97 -2.34
N HIS A 97 13.49 -1.41 -1.93
CA HIS A 97 13.81 -2.80 -1.60
C HIS A 97 14.61 -2.85 -0.30
N ASN A 98 14.50 -3.96 0.44
CA ASN A 98 15.25 -4.20 1.68
C ASN A 98 15.12 -3.10 2.75
N ALA A 99 14.01 -2.34 2.75
CA ALA A 99 13.77 -1.24 3.69
C ALA A 99 13.87 -1.66 5.18
N TYR A 100 13.71 -2.95 5.49
CA TYR A 100 13.90 -3.46 6.85
C TYR A 100 15.32 -3.23 7.39
N GLN A 101 16.34 -3.15 6.52
CA GLN A 101 17.71 -2.80 6.91
C GLN A 101 17.81 -1.39 7.53
N LYS A 102 16.84 -0.53 7.25
CA LYS A 102 16.73 0.85 7.74
C LYS A 102 15.60 1.03 8.74
N TYR A 103 15.11 -0.06 9.34
CA TYR A 103 13.92 -0.06 10.19
C TYR A 103 13.97 1.00 11.30
N ASN A 104 15.08 1.11 12.03
CA ASN A 104 15.22 2.08 13.12
C ASN A 104 15.18 3.53 12.61
N ASP A 105 15.89 3.83 11.52
CA ASP A 105 15.90 5.17 10.92
C ASP A 105 14.50 5.57 10.44
N ILE A 106 13.78 4.62 9.84
CA ILE A 106 12.39 4.81 9.38
C ILE A 106 11.47 5.08 10.57
N LEU A 107 11.57 4.27 11.61
CA LEU A 107 10.75 4.41 12.81
C LEU A 107 10.98 5.77 13.49
N GLU A 108 12.23 6.20 13.66
CA GLU A 108 12.56 7.49 14.29
C GLU A 108 12.12 8.68 13.42
N SER A 109 12.22 8.57 12.09
CA SER A 109 11.69 9.58 11.18
C SER A 109 10.16 9.70 11.30
N ILE A 110 9.45 8.57 11.37
CA ILE A 110 7.99 8.58 11.59
C ILE A 110 7.64 9.24 12.93
N LYS A 111 8.37 8.95 14.01
CA LYS A 111 8.12 9.59 15.31
C LYS A 111 8.36 11.09 15.29
N THR A 112 9.36 11.53 14.54
CA THR A 112 9.69 12.96 14.40
C THR A 112 8.58 13.72 13.68
N PHE A 113 7.94 13.11 12.67
CA PHE A 113 7.05 13.83 11.76
C PHE A 113 5.58 13.39 11.75
N GLY A 114 5.25 12.28 12.44
CA GLY A 114 3.96 11.60 12.38
C GLY A 114 3.00 11.94 13.51
N MET A 115 3.40 12.80 14.47
CA MET A 115 2.53 13.25 15.55
C MET A 115 1.26 13.92 14.98
N GLU A 116 0.09 13.58 15.53
CA GLU A 116 -1.24 14.06 15.11
C GLU A 116 -1.65 13.75 13.65
N LYS A 117 -0.87 12.92 12.94
CA LYS A 117 -1.18 12.50 11.57
C LYS A 117 -1.68 11.06 11.51
N LEU A 118 -2.48 10.77 10.49
CA LEU A 118 -2.72 9.38 10.08
C LEU A 118 -1.52 8.89 9.27
N ILE A 119 -0.90 7.79 9.71
CA ILE A 119 0.24 7.21 9.01
C ILE A 119 -0.24 6.14 8.02
N LEU A 120 0.16 6.26 6.75
CA LEU A 120 -0.14 5.31 5.70
C LEU A 120 1.16 4.62 5.27
N LEU A 121 1.18 3.28 5.31
CA LEU A 121 2.38 2.48 5.06
C LEU A 121 2.26 1.71 3.73
N MET A 122 3.24 1.87 2.85
CA MET A 122 3.37 1.16 1.56
C MET A 122 4.80 0.64 1.40
N LEU A 123 5.23 -0.22 2.34
CA LEU A 123 6.64 -0.59 2.50
C LEU A 123 6.86 -2.10 2.70
N GLY A 124 6.12 -2.91 1.94
CA GLY A 124 6.29 -4.37 1.92
C GLY A 124 6.22 -4.99 3.32
N PRO A 125 7.06 -6.00 3.64
CA PRO A 125 7.11 -6.60 4.98
C PRO A 125 7.47 -5.61 6.10
N THR A 126 8.29 -4.59 5.82
CA THR A 126 8.69 -3.58 6.83
C THR A 126 7.50 -2.83 7.39
N ALA A 127 6.49 -2.53 6.55
CA ALA A 127 5.25 -1.88 6.97
C ALA A 127 4.54 -2.64 8.12
N LYS A 128 4.65 -3.97 8.19
CA LYS A 128 3.88 -4.80 9.14
C LYS A 128 4.49 -4.67 10.54
N VAL A 129 5.82 -4.72 10.61
CA VAL A 129 6.56 -4.52 11.87
C VAL A 129 6.44 -3.06 12.33
N LEU A 130 6.50 -2.10 11.41
CA LEU A 130 6.26 -0.69 11.72
C LEU A 130 4.85 -0.46 12.26
N GLY A 131 3.81 -0.98 11.60
CA GLY A 131 2.43 -0.85 12.06
C GLY A 131 2.22 -1.40 13.47
N PHE A 132 2.81 -2.57 13.77
CA PHE A 132 2.79 -3.14 15.12
C PHE A 132 3.47 -2.20 16.13
N GLN A 133 4.70 -1.76 15.87
CA GLN A 133 5.44 -0.89 16.79
C GLN A 133 4.74 0.46 17.01
N LEU A 134 4.31 1.11 15.94
CA LEU A 134 3.61 2.40 15.97
C LEU A 134 2.30 2.31 16.77
N SER A 135 1.53 1.22 16.60
CA SER A 135 0.30 1.02 17.37
C SER A 135 0.55 0.94 18.88
N ARG A 136 1.68 0.35 19.30
CA ARG A 136 2.08 0.28 20.71
C ARG A 136 2.55 1.61 21.27
N GLU A 137 2.94 2.53 20.41
CA GLU A 137 3.39 3.87 20.75
C GLU A 137 2.28 4.93 20.61
N GLY A 138 1.03 4.50 20.39
CA GLY A 138 -0.14 5.38 20.37
C GLY A 138 -0.41 6.05 19.01
N TYR A 139 0.33 5.68 17.97
CA TYR A 139 0.08 6.17 16.62
C TYR A 139 -0.99 5.33 15.91
N GLN A 140 -1.80 5.99 15.07
CA GLN A 140 -2.66 5.30 14.11
C GLN A 140 -1.90 5.12 12.79
N ALA A 141 -1.57 3.87 12.46
CA ALA A 141 -0.93 3.51 11.20
C ALA A 141 -1.75 2.46 10.44
N ILE A 142 -1.92 2.65 9.13
CA ILE A 142 -2.66 1.74 8.25
C ILE A 142 -1.72 1.27 7.14
N ASP A 143 -1.54 -0.04 7.03
CA ASP A 143 -0.82 -0.66 5.93
C ASP A 143 -1.74 -0.83 4.72
N ILE A 144 -1.50 -0.01 3.69
CA ILE A 144 -2.31 0.01 2.47
C ILE A 144 -1.53 -0.49 1.23
N GLY A 145 -0.28 -0.93 1.40
CA GLY A 145 0.46 -1.72 0.43
C GLY A 145 0.35 -1.21 -1.02
N HIS A 146 -0.15 -2.06 -1.92
CA HIS A 146 -0.26 -1.80 -3.36
C HIS A 146 -1.55 -1.10 -3.80
N ILE A 147 -2.22 -0.36 -2.90
CA ILE A 147 -3.48 0.32 -3.22
C ILE A 147 -3.39 1.25 -4.44
N ASP A 148 -2.23 1.89 -4.67
CA ASP A 148 -2.03 2.80 -5.80
C ASP A 148 -2.14 2.08 -7.14
N SER A 149 -1.44 0.95 -7.33
CA SER A 149 -1.52 0.19 -8.58
C SER A 149 -2.95 -0.28 -8.86
N GLU A 150 -3.68 -0.71 -7.82
CA GLU A 150 -5.08 -1.12 -7.94
C GLU A 150 -5.98 0.06 -8.29
N TYR A 151 -5.73 1.24 -7.72
CA TYR A 151 -6.47 2.45 -8.04
C TYR A 151 -6.22 2.93 -9.47
N GLU A 152 -4.98 2.89 -9.95
CA GLU A 152 -4.62 3.19 -11.35
C GLU A 152 -5.35 2.24 -12.31
N TRP A 153 -5.29 0.93 -12.04
CA TRP A 153 -6.00 -0.06 -12.85
C TRP A 153 -7.52 0.14 -12.84
N TYR A 154 -8.09 0.53 -11.69
CA TYR A 154 -9.50 0.88 -11.58
C TYR A 154 -9.86 2.11 -12.42
N GLN A 155 -9.10 3.19 -12.31
CA GLN A 155 -9.31 4.42 -13.11
C GLN A 155 -9.21 4.14 -14.61
N MET A 156 -8.33 3.23 -15.02
CA MET A 156 -8.17 2.82 -16.42
C MET A 156 -9.26 1.86 -16.92
N GLY A 157 -10.08 1.28 -16.03
CA GLY A 157 -10.98 0.17 -16.38
C GLY A 157 -10.21 -1.08 -16.84
N ALA A 158 -9.01 -1.31 -16.30
CA ALA A 158 -8.13 -2.38 -16.74
C ALA A 158 -8.70 -3.77 -16.43
N SER A 159 -8.51 -4.72 -17.36
CA SER A 159 -8.89 -6.13 -17.18
C SER A 159 -7.70 -7.03 -16.84
N TYR A 160 -6.48 -6.51 -16.86
CA TYR A 160 -5.24 -7.20 -16.51
C TYR A 160 -4.25 -6.23 -15.85
N LYS A 161 -3.17 -6.78 -15.26
CA LYS A 161 -2.15 -6.03 -14.50
C LYS A 161 -1.20 -5.26 -15.42
N VAL A 162 -1.67 -4.15 -15.99
CA VAL A 162 -0.91 -3.27 -16.90
C VAL A 162 0.30 -2.67 -16.17
N LYS A 163 1.50 -2.77 -16.75
CA LYS A 163 2.71 -2.11 -16.22
C LYS A 163 2.59 -0.59 -16.38
N LEU A 164 2.72 0.15 -15.28
CA LEU A 164 2.82 1.61 -15.28
C LEU A 164 4.26 2.02 -15.62
N GLN A 165 4.43 3.06 -16.44
CA GLN A 165 5.75 3.48 -16.90
C GLN A 165 6.47 4.44 -15.95
N HIS A 166 5.74 5.10 -15.06
CA HIS A 166 6.25 6.26 -14.30
C HIS A 166 6.33 6.05 -12.79
N LYS A 167 6.02 4.85 -12.31
CA LYS A 167 6.06 4.44 -10.90
C LYS A 167 6.07 2.91 -10.79
N HIS A 168 6.27 2.41 -9.57
CA HIS A 168 6.15 1.00 -9.25
C HIS A 168 4.77 0.46 -9.65
N THR A 169 4.74 -0.80 -10.09
CA THR A 169 3.50 -1.51 -10.39
C THR A 169 3.47 -2.83 -9.63
N ALA A 170 2.38 -3.08 -8.91
CA ALA A 170 2.17 -4.35 -8.22
C ALA A 170 2.36 -5.55 -9.17
N GLU A 171 3.05 -6.58 -8.66
CA GLU A 171 3.49 -7.78 -9.40
C GLU A 171 4.56 -7.56 -10.47
N HIS A 172 4.94 -6.32 -10.78
CA HIS A 172 6.15 -5.98 -11.55
C HIS A 172 7.26 -5.51 -10.61
N ASN A 173 7.58 -6.34 -9.63
CA ASN A 173 8.34 -5.97 -8.44
C ASN A 173 9.86 -5.79 -8.64
N TYR A 174 10.36 -5.80 -9.88
CA TYR A 174 11.78 -5.59 -10.17
C TYR A 174 12.12 -4.12 -10.48
N ASP A 175 11.10 -3.25 -10.55
CA ASP A 175 11.25 -1.82 -10.83
C ASP A 175 12.12 -1.48 -12.06
N THR A 176 12.08 -2.34 -13.09
CA THR A 176 12.81 -2.08 -14.34
C THR A 176 12.05 -1.08 -15.20
N ASP A 177 12.78 -0.27 -15.96
CA ASP A 177 12.24 0.61 -17.01
C ASP A 177 11.24 1.67 -16.52
N ILE A 178 11.37 2.12 -15.27
CA ILE A 178 10.56 3.22 -14.72
C ILE A 178 11.19 4.56 -15.12
N ILE A 179 10.38 5.42 -15.75
CA ILE A 179 10.76 6.80 -16.08
C ILE A 179 9.92 7.73 -15.21
N PHE A 180 10.54 8.23 -14.14
CA PHE A 180 9.88 9.15 -13.23
C PHE A 180 9.52 10.47 -13.91
N LEU A 181 8.24 10.83 -13.85
CA LEU A 181 7.78 12.17 -14.24
C LEU A 181 8.13 13.17 -13.15
N GLN A 182 8.42 14.40 -13.55
CA GLN A 182 8.58 15.52 -12.62
C GLN A 182 7.20 15.90 -12.06
N ASP A 183 7.10 15.94 -10.74
CA ASP A 183 5.87 16.32 -10.04
C ASP A 183 6.27 17.16 -8.82
N ASN A 184 5.97 18.47 -8.88
CA ASN A 184 6.39 19.40 -7.83
C ASN A 184 5.60 19.19 -6.53
N ASP A 185 4.35 18.73 -6.60
CA ASP A 185 3.53 18.47 -5.42
C ASP A 185 4.08 17.25 -4.67
N TYR A 186 4.49 16.21 -5.40
CA TYR A 186 5.22 15.09 -4.85
C TYR A 186 6.52 15.53 -4.18
N GLU A 187 7.40 16.26 -4.88
CA GLU A 187 8.69 16.68 -4.31
C GLU A 187 8.51 17.60 -3.08
N ASN A 188 7.56 18.53 -3.12
CA ASN A 188 7.26 19.43 -1.99
C ASN A 188 6.64 18.69 -0.79
N SER A 189 5.99 17.55 -1.00
CA SER A 189 5.44 16.74 0.09
C SER A 189 6.51 15.94 0.84
N ILE A 190 7.74 15.83 0.33
CA ILE A 190 8.79 15.01 0.93
C ILE A 190 9.48 15.78 2.05
N ILE A 191 9.38 15.22 3.26
CA ILE A 191 9.93 15.81 4.49
C ILE A 191 11.10 14.99 5.05
N GLY A 192 11.34 13.79 4.53
CA GLY A 192 12.47 12.95 4.88
C GLY A 192 12.80 11.93 3.80
N ARG A 193 14.09 11.64 3.60
CA ARG A 193 14.58 10.58 2.73
C ARG A 193 15.54 9.70 3.52
N ILE A 194 15.38 8.38 3.38
CA ILE A 194 16.19 7.36 4.04
C ILE A 194 16.75 6.45 2.96
N GLU A 195 18.08 6.34 2.93
CA GLU A 195 18.86 5.53 1.99
C GLU A 195 19.42 4.28 2.67
#